data_AF-A0A7V9L4E4-F1
#
_entry.id   AF-A0A7V9L4E4-F1
#
_cell.length_a   1.000
_cell.length_b   1.000
_cell.length_c   1.000
_cell.angle_alpha   90.00
_cell.angle_beta   90.00
_cell.angle_gamma   90.00
#
_symmetry.space_group_name_H-M   'P 1'
#
loop_
_entity.id
_entity.type
_entity.pdbx_description
1 polymer ?
#
loop_
_entity_poly.entity_id
_entity_poly.type
_entity_poly.pdbx_seq_one_letter_code
_entity_poly.pdbx_strand_id
1 'polypeptide(L)'
;MTFDRTTWLIAAGDLIAEAIGRRDSQHAIFHGCYDWHSAVHGHWALLRIARVTGETRFADQALERLLPDRIPIEARLLRDQPAFEMPYGRAWFLRLAIEHAATGSTGLRAMADEVAASLVDRYRLSAPSPAWREYSSDSWALAQLAAYATATGNAELGAFTQHEIEANFLDAGDVPGFGDDRANPDFFSPRAGWLYLIATTQPRATLDRMVAAAALDERVLAPIDPIMRAAHHYGVNWSRAWMLHRLALLYPDQPLYRRAFDAHVAVGVRDHERGAGDYMAYGHWVTQFAVYALTEDAA
;
A
#
# COMPACT_ATOMS: atom_id res chain seq x y z
N MET A 1 -10.45 12.95 23.27
CA MET A 1 -10.90 11.55 23.07
C MET A 1 -9.69 10.74 22.68
N THR A 2 -9.48 9.59 23.32
CA THR A 2 -8.46 8.62 22.90
C THR A 2 -8.89 8.05 21.56
N PHE A 3 -7.99 7.99 20.57
CA PHE A 3 -8.28 7.41 19.27
C PHE A 3 -8.61 5.92 19.41
N ASP A 4 -9.86 5.54 19.11
CA ASP A 4 -10.28 4.14 19.04
C ASP A 4 -10.12 3.62 17.62
N ARG A 5 -9.08 2.81 17.42
CA ARG A 5 -8.72 2.23 16.13
C ARG A 5 -9.85 1.40 15.52
N THR A 6 -10.52 0.57 16.32
CA THR A 6 -11.53 -0.36 15.79
C THR A 6 -12.75 0.41 15.32
N THR A 7 -13.25 1.34 16.14
CA THR A 7 -14.37 2.20 15.76
C THR A 7 -14.05 3.03 14.51
N TRP A 8 -12.83 3.57 14.41
CA TRP A 8 -12.40 4.33 13.24
C TRP A 8 -12.35 3.45 11.98
N LEU A 9 -11.79 2.23 12.06
CA LEU A 9 -11.70 1.30 10.93
C LEU A 9 -13.09 0.89 10.42
N ILE A 10 -14.07 0.70 11.30
CA ILE A 10 -15.44 0.37 10.89
C ILE A 10 -16.07 1.54 10.12
N ALA A 11 -15.96 2.77 10.63
CA ALA A 11 -16.47 3.96 9.93
C ALA A 11 -15.77 4.18 8.58
N ALA A 12 -14.46 3.95 8.51
CA ALA A 12 -13.70 3.96 7.27
C ALA A 12 -14.19 2.88 6.28
N GLY A 13 -14.52 1.69 6.77
CA GLY A 13 -15.08 0.60 5.98
C GLY A 13 -16.40 0.97 5.31
N ASP A 14 -17.28 1.71 5.98
CA ASP A 14 -18.55 2.17 5.39
C ASP A 14 -18.32 3.06 4.16
N LEU A 15 -17.39 4.01 4.27
CA LEU A 15 -17.02 4.90 3.15
C LEU A 15 -16.39 4.12 2.00
N ILE A 16 -15.53 3.14 2.30
CA ILE A 16 -14.90 2.30 1.28
C ILE A 16 -15.94 1.41 0.58
N ALA A 17 -16.88 0.83 1.33
CA ALA A 17 -17.95 0.01 0.80
C ALA A 17 -18.87 0.81 -0.14
N GLU A 18 -19.20 2.06 0.22
CA GLU A 18 -19.92 2.97 -0.67
C GLU A 18 -19.12 3.23 -1.95
N ALA A 19 -17.82 3.55 -1.83
CA ALA A 19 -16.97 3.88 -2.96
C ALA A 19 -16.85 2.74 -3.98
N ILE A 20 -16.58 1.49 -3.54
CA ILE A 20 -16.51 0.33 -4.44
C ILE A 20 -17.90 -0.03 -5.00
N GLY A 21 -18.98 0.34 -4.32
CA GLY A 21 -20.35 0.10 -4.78
C GLY A 21 -20.77 0.94 -6.00
N ARG A 22 -20.04 2.03 -6.30
CA ARG A 22 -20.34 2.93 -7.41
C ARG A 22 -20.06 2.29 -8.77
N ARG A 23 -20.69 2.84 -9.81
CA ARG A 23 -20.50 2.46 -11.23
C ARG A 23 -20.04 3.67 -12.04
N ASP A 24 -18.80 4.08 -11.83
CA ASP A 24 -18.19 5.27 -12.42
C ASP A 24 -17.12 4.97 -13.49
N SER A 25 -16.78 3.71 -13.69
CA SER A 25 -15.88 3.23 -14.76
C SER A 25 -16.42 1.95 -15.42
N GLN A 26 -15.78 1.50 -16.50
CA GLN A 26 -16.22 0.36 -17.32
C GLN A 26 -15.52 -0.97 -16.97
N HIS A 27 -14.75 -1.01 -15.88
CA HIS A 27 -14.07 -2.23 -15.44
C HIS A 27 -15.07 -3.31 -15.02
N ALA A 28 -14.71 -4.58 -15.21
CA ALA A 28 -15.63 -5.70 -15.04
C ALA A 28 -15.90 -6.02 -13.55
N ILE A 29 -14.89 -5.82 -12.70
CA ILE A 29 -14.90 -6.01 -11.25
C ILE A 29 -14.43 -4.73 -10.57
N PHE A 30 -13.26 -4.22 -10.98
CA PHE A 30 -12.56 -3.13 -10.31
C PHE A 30 -13.05 -1.77 -10.82
N HIS A 31 -14.37 -1.59 -10.75
CA HIS A 31 -15.05 -0.32 -10.92
C HIS A 31 -15.53 0.20 -9.56
N GLY A 32 -16.04 1.43 -9.52
CA GLY A 32 -16.15 2.15 -8.27
C GLY A 32 -14.77 2.68 -7.89
N CYS A 33 -14.74 3.68 -7.04
CA CYS A 33 -13.51 4.40 -6.68
C CYS A 33 -12.80 5.17 -7.82
N TYR A 34 -13.48 5.53 -8.92
CA TYR A 34 -12.95 6.29 -10.08
C TYR A 34 -11.85 5.55 -10.88
N ASP A 35 -10.77 5.14 -10.24
CA ASP A 35 -9.63 4.41 -10.82
C ASP A 35 -9.65 2.92 -10.48
N TRP A 36 -9.10 2.10 -11.38
CA TRP A 36 -9.01 0.64 -11.22
C TRP A 36 -8.24 0.23 -9.95
N HIS A 37 -7.06 0.81 -9.71
CA HIS A 37 -6.29 0.49 -8.50
C HIS A 37 -7.02 0.91 -7.23
N SER A 38 -7.69 2.06 -7.22
CA SER A 38 -8.46 2.53 -6.06
C SER A 38 -9.59 1.56 -5.73
N ALA A 39 -10.21 0.94 -6.75
CA ALA A 39 -11.17 -0.14 -6.52
C ALA A 39 -10.48 -1.39 -5.92
N VAL A 40 -9.32 -1.80 -6.44
CA VAL A 40 -8.53 -2.93 -5.92
C VAL A 40 -8.17 -2.73 -4.44
N HIS A 41 -7.67 -1.55 -4.09
CA HIS A 41 -7.33 -1.18 -2.71
C HIS A 41 -8.58 -1.21 -1.83
N GLY A 42 -9.73 -0.74 -2.34
CA GLY A 42 -11.00 -0.78 -1.65
C GLY A 42 -11.43 -2.20 -1.27
N HIS A 43 -11.37 -3.14 -2.22
CA HIS A 43 -11.66 -4.55 -1.94
C HIS A 43 -10.69 -5.12 -0.89
N TRP A 44 -9.39 -4.82 -1.02
CA TRP A 44 -8.39 -5.27 -0.06
C TRP A 44 -8.68 -4.71 1.34
N ALA A 45 -8.99 -3.42 1.44
CA ALA A 45 -9.21 -2.73 2.69
C ALA A 45 -10.43 -3.28 3.43
N LEU A 46 -11.53 -3.59 2.73
CA LEU A 46 -12.70 -4.21 3.35
C LEU A 46 -12.41 -5.62 3.90
N LEU A 47 -11.71 -6.46 3.13
CA LEU A 47 -11.29 -7.78 3.60
C LEU A 47 -10.39 -7.66 4.84
N ARG A 48 -9.44 -6.72 4.81
CA ARG A 48 -8.53 -6.44 5.92
C ARG A 48 -9.25 -5.94 7.16
N ILE A 49 -10.20 -5.01 7.02
CA ILE A 49 -11.02 -4.51 8.13
C ILE A 49 -11.80 -5.68 8.75
N ALA A 50 -12.47 -6.50 7.93
CA ALA A 50 -13.23 -7.65 8.43
C ALA A 50 -12.34 -8.60 9.25
N ARG A 51 -11.13 -8.90 8.76
CA ARG A 51 -10.18 -9.78 9.45
C ARG A 51 -9.68 -9.20 10.78
N VAL A 52 -9.41 -7.91 10.84
CA VAL A 52 -8.83 -7.26 12.04
C VAL A 52 -9.89 -6.92 13.09
N THR A 53 -11.10 -6.58 12.66
CA THR A 53 -12.18 -6.11 13.55
C THR A 53 -13.22 -7.17 13.88
N GLY A 54 -13.32 -8.22 13.05
CA GLY A 54 -14.40 -9.21 13.14
C GLY A 54 -15.72 -8.77 12.48
N GLU A 55 -15.78 -7.58 11.88
CA GLU A 55 -16.96 -7.08 11.16
C GLU A 55 -17.08 -7.74 9.78
N THR A 56 -17.74 -8.91 9.74
CA THR A 56 -17.76 -9.78 8.56
C THR A 56 -18.53 -9.19 7.38
N ARG A 57 -19.45 -8.24 7.58
CA ARG A 57 -20.22 -7.64 6.48
C ARG A 57 -19.32 -6.99 5.42
N PHE A 58 -18.17 -6.45 5.83
CA PHE A 58 -17.21 -5.87 4.89
C PHE A 58 -16.56 -6.93 4.00
N ALA A 59 -16.32 -8.13 4.53
CA ALA A 59 -15.84 -9.24 3.72
C ALA A 59 -16.90 -9.65 2.70
N ASP A 60 -18.15 -9.79 3.13
CA ASP A 60 -19.26 -10.14 2.23
C ASP A 60 -19.39 -9.12 1.08
N GLN A 61 -19.40 -7.82 1.39
CA GLN A 61 -19.47 -6.73 0.40
C GLN A 61 -18.32 -6.73 -0.61
N ALA A 62 -17.11 -7.08 -0.18
CA ALA A 62 -15.96 -7.19 -1.08
C ALA A 62 -16.06 -8.47 -1.95
N LEU A 63 -16.39 -9.61 -1.35
CA LEU A 63 -16.42 -10.91 -2.02
C LEU A 63 -17.56 -11.03 -3.03
N GLU A 64 -18.74 -10.46 -2.75
CA GLU A 64 -19.89 -10.42 -3.67
C GLU A 64 -19.55 -9.78 -5.03
N ARG A 65 -18.52 -8.93 -5.06
CA ARG A 65 -18.07 -8.21 -6.26
C ARG A 65 -16.97 -8.93 -7.02
N LEU A 66 -16.21 -9.84 -6.37
CA LEU A 66 -15.15 -10.63 -6.98
C LEU A 66 -15.74 -11.83 -7.76
N LEU A 67 -16.52 -11.51 -8.79
CA LEU A 67 -17.29 -12.48 -9.58
C LEU A 67 -16.36 -13.40 -10.40
N PRO A 68 -16.39 -14.74 -10.19
CA PRO A 68 -15.48 -15.66 -10.86
C PRO A 68 -15.50 -15.62 -12.39
N ASP A 69 -16.66 -15.36 -13.00
CA ASP A 69 -16.83 -15.23 -14.45
C ASP A 69 -16.27 -13.91 -15.01
N ARG A 70 -16.01 -12.92 -14.16
CA ARG A 70 -15.48 -11.60 -14.54
C ARG A 70 -13.96 -11.48 -14.33
N ILE A 71 -13.37 -12.30 -13.46
CA ILE A 71 -11.91 -12.31 -13.22
C ILE A 71 -11.10 -12.49 -14.52
N PRO A 72 -11.47 -13.40 -15.45
CA PRO A 72 -10.74 -13.55 -16.71
C PRO A 72 -10.78 -12.31 -17.62
N ILE A 73 -11.78 -11.44 -17.46
CA ILE A 73 -11.90 -10.18 -18.21
C ILE A 73 -10.88 -9.17 -17.69
N GLU A 74 -10.75 -9.04 -16.37
CA GLU A 74 -9.72 -8.20 -15.73
C GLU A 74 -8.30 -8.70 -16.07
N ALA A 75 -8.07 -10.02 -16.00
CA ALA A 75 -6.79 -10.61 -16.39
C ALA A 75 -6.46 -10.31 -17.86
N ARG A 76 -7.45 -10.42 -18.77
CA ARG A 76 -7.29 -10.05 -20.18
C ARG A 76 -6.95 -8.57 -20.35
N LEU A 77 -7.61 -7.66 -19.65
CA LEU A 77 -7.30 -6.23 -19.68
C LEU A 77 -5.82 -5.97 -19.37
N LEU A 78 -5.28 -6.58 -18.31
CA LEU A 78 -3.89 -6.43 -17.91
C LEU A 78 -2.90 -7.06 -18.91
N ARG A 79 -3.27 -8.14 -19.60
CA ARG A 79 -2.45 -8.74 -20.66
C ARG A 79 -2.44 -7.90 -21.94
N ASP A 80 -3.60 -7.44 -22.37
CA ASP A 80 -3.76 -6.67 -23.61
C ASP A 80 -3.22 -5.24 -23.47
N GLN A 81 -3.09 -4.74 -22.23
CA GLN A 81 -2.50 -3.43 -21.91
C GLN A 81 -1.35 -3.56 -20.88
N PRO A 82 -0.14 -3.99 -21.29
CA PRO A 82 0.97 -4.26 -20.37
C PRO A 82 1.43 -3.05 -19.53
N ALA A 83 1.29 -1.83 -20.06
CA ALA A 83 1.63 -0.61 -19.34
C ALA A 83 0.54 -0.16 -18.34
N PHE A 84 -0.69 -0.62 -18.50
CA PHE A 84 -1.80 -0.26 -17.61
C PHE A 84 -1.53 -0.82 -16.20
N GLU A 85 -1.70 0.06 -15.21
CA GLU A 85 -1.51 -0.20 -13.78
C GLU A 85 -0.11 -0.69 -13.37
N MET A 86 0.88 -0.45 -14.24
CA MET A 86 2.27 -0.85 -14.02
C MET A 86 3.08 0.25 -13.33
N PRO A 87 3.82 -0.02 -12.23
CA PRO A 87 3.74 -1.23 -11.40
C PRO A 87 2.70 -1.14 -10.27
N TYR A 88 2.18 0.05 -9.99
CA TYR A 88 1.44 0.34 -8.74
C TYR A 88 0.14 -0.45 -8.55
N GLY A 89 -0.82 -0.37 -9.46
CA GLY A 89 -2.08 -1.10 -9.32
C GLY A 89 -1.88 -2.61 -9.33
N ARG A 90 -0.91 -3.11 -10.11
CA ARG A 90 -0.51 -4.52 -10.10
C ARG A 90 0.03 -4.97 -8.75
N ALA A 91 0.87 -4.17 -8.11
CA ALA A 91 1.37 -4.44 -6.75
C ALA A 91 0.24 -4.50 -5.72
N TRP A 92 -0.75 -3.61 -5.83
CA TRP A 92 -1.93 -3.65 -4.99
C TRP A 92 -2.85 -4.84 -5.28
N PHE A 93 -2.93 -5.29 -6.53
CA PHE A 93 -3.66 -6.52 -6.85
C PHE A 93 -3.02 -7.74 -6.19
N LEU A 94 -1.68 -7.81 -6.13
CA LEU A 94 -1.00 -8.85 -5.35
C LEU A 94 -1.35 -8.76 -3.85
N ARG A 95 -1.44 -7.56 -3.28
CA ARG A 95 -1.87 -7.35 -1.89
C ARG A 95 -3.31 -7.86 -1.66
N LEU A 96 -4.23 -7.54 -2.56
CA LEU A 96 -5.60 -8.05 -2.55
C LEU A 96 -5.63 -9.58 -2.63
N ALA A 97 -4.85 -10.19 -3.53
CA ALA A 97 -4.80 -11.64 -3.70
C ALA A 97 -4.34 -12.37 -2.44
N ILE A 98 -3.35 -11.82 -1.71
CA ILE A 98 -2.90 -12.34 -0.41
C ILE A 98 -4.05 -12.29 0.62
N GLU A 99 -4.73 -11.15 0.72
CA GLU A 99 -5.83 -10.97 1.68
C GLU A 99 -7.03 -11.86 1.36
N HIS A 100 -7.36 -12.00 0.08
CA HIS A 100 -8.40 -12.89 -0.40
C HIS A 100 -8.07 -14.37 -0.13
N ALA A 101 -6.79 -14.77 -0.25
CA ALA A 101 -6.38 -16.12 0.13
C ALA A 101 -6.58 -16.42 1.62
N ALA A 102 -6.46 -15.40 2.49
CA ALA A 102 -6.71 -15.53 3.92
C ALA A 102 -8.19 -15.83 4.27
N THR A 103 -9.13 -15.62 3.33
CA THR A 103 -10.53 -16.04 3.49
C THR A 103 -10.76 -17.52 3.13
N GLY A 104 -9.70 -18.25 2.78
CA GLY A 104 -9.76 -19.64 2.29
C GLY A 104 -10.08 -19.79 0.80
N SER A 105 -10.13 -18.68 0.05
CA SER A 105 -10.47 -18.69 -1.38
C SER A 105 -9.22 -18.64 -2.26
N THR A 106 -9.24 -19.37 -3.39
CA THR A 106 -8.16 -19.35 -4.40
C THR A 106 -8.55 -18.60 -5.67
N GLY A 107 -9.73 -17.98 -5.71
CA GLY A 107 -10.32 -17.39 -6.93
C GLY A 107 -9.45 -16.36 -7.66
N LEU A 108 -8.63 -15.58 -6.94
CA LEU A 108 -7.72 -14.60 -7.55
C LEU A 108 -6.35 -15.15 -7.92
N ARG A 109 -6.02 -16.39 -7.53
CA ARG A 109 -4.66 -16.94 -7.62
C ARG A 109 -4.10 -16.94 -9.04
N ALA A 110 -4.88 -17.42 -10.00
CA ALA A 110 -4.43 -17.51 -11.39
C ALA A 110 -4.09 -16.12 -11.98
N MET A 111 -4.97 -15.13 -11.77
CA MET A 111 -4.71 -13.75 -12.19
C MET A 111 -3.51 -13.15 -11.44
N ALA A 112 -3.35 -13.45 -10.16
CA ALA A 112 -2.23 -12.94 -9.36
C ALA A 112 -0.88 -13.51 -9.79
N ASP A 113 -0.83 -14.78 -10.19
CA ASP A 113 0.37 -15.39 -10.78
C ASP A 113 0.73 -14.72 -12.12
N GLU A 114 -0.25 -14.39 -12.98
CA GLU A 114 -0.04 -13.62 -14.21
C GLU A 114 0.43 -12.18 -13.92
N VAL A 115 -0.16 -11.51 -12.92
CA VAL A 115 0.26 -10.17 -12.50
C VAL A 115 1.70 -10.18 -11.99
N ALA A 116 2.07 -11.14 -11.14
CA ALA A 116 3.42 -11.29 -10.65
C ALA A 116 4.42 -11.51 -11.79
N ALA A 117 4.10 -12.38 -12.75
CA ALA A 117 4.92 -12.61 -13.94
C ALA A 117 5.12 -11.33 -14.76
N SER A 118 4.09 -10.50 -14.92
CA SER A 118 4.22 -9.24 -15.67
C SER A 118 5.15 -8.21 -15.00
N LEU A 119 5.23 -8.21 -13.67
CA LEU A 119 6.18 -7.37 -12.93
C LEU A 119 7.61 -7.90 -13.06
N VAL A 120 7.79 -9.24 -13.03
CA VAL A 120 9.09 -9.87 -13.32
C VAL A 120 9.58 -9.48 -14.72
N ASP A 121 8.70 -9.53 -15.73
CA ASP A 121 9.06 -9.15 -17.09
C ASP A 121 9.43 -7.66 -17.19
N ARG A 122 8.74 -6.77 -16.46
CA ARG A 122 9.14 -5.36 -16.36
C ARG A 122 10.56 -5.21 -15.82
N TYR A 123 10.91 -5.91 -14.74
CA TYR A 123 12.22 -5.74 -14.10
C TYR A 123 13.37 -6.41 -14.85
N ARG A 124 13.08 -7.44 -15.66
CA ARG A 124 14.02 -7.96 -16.65
C ARG A 124 14.35 -6.96 -17.76
N LEU A 125 13.42 -6.06 -18.08
CA LEU A 125 13.60 -5.04 -19.13
C LEU A 125 14.21 -3.74 -18.61
N SER A 126 13.91 -3.37 -17.37
CA SER A 126 14.40 -2.14 -16.74
C SER A 126 14.70 -2.39 -15.27
N ALA A 127 15.93 -2.11 -14.85
CA ALA A 127 16.32 -2.22 -13.46
C ALA A 127 15.41 -1.34 -12.57
N PRO A 128 14.93 -1.86 -11.43
CA PRO A 128 14.12 -1.10 -10.50
C PRO A 128 14.94 -0.01 -9.80
N SER A 129 14.27 1.05 -9.31
CA SER A 129 14.94 2.13 -8.58
C SER A 129 14.18 2.59 -7.32
N PRO A 130 14.88 2.83 -6.20
CA PRO A 130 14.28 3.43 -4.99
C PRO A 130 13.90 4.89 -5.13
N ALA A 131 14.32 5.58 -6.21
CA ALA A 131 14.02 6.99 -6.41
C ALA A 131 12.62 7.25 -6.98
N TRP A 132 11.96 6.24 -7.56
CA TRP A 132 10.64 6.41 -8.17
C TRP A 132 9.55 6.68 -7.13
N ARG A 133 8.62 7.57 -7.48
CA ARG A 133 7.55 8.05 -6.61
C ARG A 133 6.20 7.51 -7.06
N GLU A 134 5.22 7.61 -6.17
CA GLU A 134 3.79 7.53 -6.51
C GLU A 134 3.46 6.24 -7.30
N TYR A 135 2.77 6.38 -8.44
CA TYR A 135 2.37 5.27 -9.31
C TYR A 135 3.56 4.50 -9.90
N SER A 136 4.78 5.04 -9.85
CA SER A 136 6.00 4.40 -10.35
C SER A 136 6.84 3.73 -9.27
N SER A 137 6.39 3.71 -8.01
CA SER A 137 7.19 3.20 -6.88
C SER A 137 7.56 1.72 -7.03
N ASP A 138 8.82 1.45 -7.39
CA ASP A 138 9.36 0.09 -7.46
C ASP A 138 9.58 -0.50 -6.06
N SER A 139 9.84 0.33 -5.05
CA SER A 139 9.91 -0.15 -3.66
C SER A 139 8.60 -0.79 -3.21
N TRP A 140 7.46 -0.19 -3.56
CA TRP A 140 6.15 -0.75 -3.27
C TRP A 140 5.95 -2.07 -4.03
N ALA A 141 6.23 -2.07 -5.33
CA ALA A 141 6.01 -3.25 -6.16
C ALA A 141 6.86 -4.46 -5.75
N LEU A 142 8.14 -4.25 -5.43
CA LEU A 142 9.01 -5.33 -4.95
C LEU A 142 8.62 -5.83 -3.55
N ALA A 143 8.17 -4.94 -2.66
CA ALA A 143 7.65 -5.37 -1.34
C ALA A 143 6.43 -6.28 -1.50
N GLN A 144 5.55 -5.95 -2.45
CA GLN A 144 4.36 -6.74 -2.76
C GLN A 144 4.67 -8.05 -3.48
N LEU A 145 5.65 -8.07 -4.39
CA LEU A 145 6.16 -9.30 -5.00
C LEU A 145 6.76 -10.24 -3.96
N ALA A 146 7.58 -9.72 -3.05
CA ALA A 146 8.19 -10.51 -1.98
C ALA A 146 7.11 -11.10 -1.05
N ALA A 147 6.15 -10.28 -0.62
CA ALA A 147 5.02 -10.73 0.19
C ALA A 147 4.19 -11.82 -0.52
N TYR A 148 3.94 -11.65 -1.82
CA TYR A 148 3.21 -12.63 -2.62
C TYR A 148 3.99 -13.93 -2.80
N ALA A 149 5.30 -13.86 -3.05
CA ALA A 149 6.17 -15.03 -3.13
C ALA A 149 6.14 -15.83 -1.82
N THR A 150 6.23 -15.16 -0.67
CA THR A 150 6.12 -15.79 0.64
C THR A 150 4.74 -16.43 0.85
N ALA A 151 3.65 -15.68 0.60
CA ALA A 151 2.28 -16.16 0.82
C ALA A 151 1.94 -17.38 -0.05
N THR A 152 2.58 -17.52 -1.21
CA THR A 152 2.31 -18.60 -2.18
C THR A 152 3.32 -19.73 -2.13
N GLY A 153 4.42 -19.59 -1.36
CA GLY A 153 5.53 -20.53 -1.36
C GLY A 153 6.30 -20.58 -2.69
N ASN A 154 6.20 -19.53 -3.53
CA ASN A 154 6.86 -19.49 -4.83
C ASN A 154 8.35 -19.12 -4.68
N ALA A 155 9.21 -20.13 -4.60
CA ALA A 155 10.63 -19.96 -4.35
C ALA A 155 11.37 -19.23 -5.50
N GLU A 156 10.97 -19.46 -6.76
CA GLU A 156 11.58 -18.80 -7.92
C GLU A 156 11.27 -17.30 -7.92
N LEU A 157 10.01 -16.93 -7.68
CA LEU A 157 9.61 -15.53 -7.57
C LEU A 157 10.33 -14.84 -6.40
N GLY A 158 10.45 -15.54 -5.26
CA GLY A 158 11.17 -15.05 -4.09
C GLY A 158 12.65 -14.80 -4.39
N ALA A 159 13.32 -15.74 -5.06
CA ALA A 159 14.73 -15.61 -5.44
C ALA A 159 14.96 -14.45 -6.43
N PHE A 160 14.10 -14.33 -7.45
CA PHE A 160 14.16 -13.21 -8.39
C PHE A 160 13.98 -11.86 -7.67
N THR A 161 12.95 -11.76 -6.83
CA THR A 161 12.65 -10.52 -6.12
C THR A 161 13.79 -10.13 -5.18
N GLN A 162 14.35 -11.10 -4.45
CA GLN A 162 15.49 -10.86 -3.57
C GLN A 162 16.72 -10.39 -4.34
N HIS A 163 17.01 -10.98 -5.50
CA HIS A 163 18.10 -10.55 -6.37
C HIS A 163 17.95 -9.08 -6.79
N GLU A 164 16.77 -8.68 -7.24
CA GLU A 164 16.50 -7.29 -7.65
C GLU A 164 16.66 -6.30 -6.48
N ILE A 165 16.24 -6.68 -5.27
CA ILE A 165 16.40 -5.86 -4.07
C ILE A 165 17.88 -5.73 -3.70
N GLU A 166 18.61 -6.84 -3.70
CA GLU A 166 20.05 -6.87 -3.40
C GLU A 166 20.87 -6.03 -4.37
N ALA A 167 20.58 -6.15 -5.68
CA ALA A 167 21.30 -5.47 -6.73
C ALA A 167 21.04 -3.95 -6.79
N ASN A 168 19.83 -3.50 -6.45
CA ASN A 168 19.40 -2.13 -6.73
C ASN A 168 19.04 -1.29 -5.50
N PHE A 169 18.84 -1.90 -4.31
CA PHE A 169 18.28 -1.20 -3.15
C PHE A 169 19.16 -1.22 -1.89
N LEU A 170 20.21 -2.05 -1.78
CA LEU A 170 21.01 -2.10 -0.54
C LEU A 170 22.01 -0.94 -0.43
N ASP A 171 22.67 -0.61 -1.54
CA ASP A 171 23.68 0.44 -1.64
C ASP A 171 23.26 1.53 -2.64
N ALA A 172 21.94 1.74 -2.76
CA ALA A 172 21.40 2.78 -3.65
C ALA A 172 21.89 4.17 -3.23
N GLY A 173 22.30 4.96 -4.22
CA GLY A 173 22.85 6.31 -4.03
C GLY A 173 21.81 7.35 -3.63
N ASP A 174 21.67 8.39 -4.44
CA ASP A 174 20.85 9.56 -4.11
C ASP A 174 19.34 9.28 -4.22
N VAL A 175 18.77 8.70 -3.16
CA VAL A 175 17.32 8.52 -3.01
C VAL A 175 16.72 9.76 -2.35
N PRO A 176 15.66 10.37 -2.92
CA PRO A 176 14.98 11.51 -2.29
C PRO A 176 14.69 11.24 -0.80
N GLY A 177 15.04 12.19 0.05
CA GLY A 177 14.87 12.12 1.49
C GLY A 177 13.48 12.56 1.94
N PHE A 178 13.20 12.43 3.24
CA PHE A 178 11.94 12.93 3.82
C PHE A 178 11.76 14.46 3.68
N GLY A 179 12.85 15.21 3.46
CA GLY A 179 12.80 16.64 3.17
C GLY A 179 12.20 16.95 1.80
N ASP A 180 12.49 16.12 0.79
CA ASP A 180 12.02 16.31 -0.58
C ASP A 180 10.51 16.16 -0.69
N ASP A 181 9.90 15.26 0.09
CA ASP A 181 8.44 15.15 0.13
C ASP A 181 7.78 16.41 0.71
N ARG A 182 8.46 17.22 1.53
CA ARG A 182 7.88 18.50 1.98
C ARG A 182 7.88 19.54 0.87
N ALA A 183 8.89 19.49 -0.01
CA ALA A 183 8.99 20.39 -1.16
C ALA A 183 8.04 19.99 -2.30
N ASN A 184 7.86 18.68 -2.50
CA ASN A 184 6.96 18.11 -3.49
C ASN A 184 6.08 17.00 -2.89
N PRO A 185 5.12 17.35 -2.03
CA PRO A 185 4.27 16.36 -1.37
C PRO A 185 3.39 15.64 -2.38
N ASP A 186 3.43 14.32 -2.33
CA ASP A 186 2.55 13.44 -3.08
C ASP A 186 2.26 12.20 -2.23
N PHE A 187 1.38 11.30 -2.66
CA PHE A 187 0.82 10.27 -1.80
C PHE A 187 1.81 9.19 -1.35
N PHE A 188 2.97 9.04 -2.02
CA PHE A 188 4.04 8.14 -1.61
C PHE A 188 5.38 8.83 -1.42
N SER A 189 6.00 8.54 -0.27
CA SER A 189 7.38 8.94 0.04
C SER A 189 8.38 7.89 -0.48
N PRO A 190 9.31 8.26 -1.38
CA PRO A 190 10.36 7.33 -1.86
C PRO A 190 11.21 6.80 -0.72
N ARG A 191 11.68 7.69 0.17
CA ARG A 191 12.45 7.28 1.35
C ARG A 191 11.68 6.31 2.23
N ALA A 192 10.38 6.57 2.45
CA ALA A 192 9.58 5.70 3.29
C ALA A 192 9.34 4.33 2.66
N GLY A 193 9.01 4.31 1.37
CA GLY A 193 8.83 3.08 0.60
C GLY A 193 10.10 2.24 0.57
N TRP A 194 11.26 2.87 0.38
CA TRP A 194 12.55 2.19 0.39
C TRP A 194 12.86 1.55 1.75
N LEU A 195 12.71 2.30 2.85
CA LEU A 195 12.90 1.74 4.20
C LEU A 195 11.90 0.63 4.51
N TYR A 196 10.65 0.75 4.06
CA TYR A 196 9.62 -0.29 4.22
C TYR A 196 9.99 -1.58 3.48
N LEU A 197 10.45 -1.49 2.22
CA LEU A 197 10.95 -2.62 1.44
C LEU A 197 12.05 -3.35 2.21
N ILE A 198 13.06 -2.63 2.71
CA ILE A 198 14.17 -3.22 3.44
C ILE A 198 13.70 -3.83 4.77
N ALA A 199 12.82 -3.15 5.50
CA ALA A 199 12.29 -3.61 6.78
C ALA A 199 11.39 -4.86 6.70
N THR A 200 10.90 -5.20 5.50
CA THR A 200 10.02 -6.35 5.26
C THR A 200 10.72 -7.51 4.55
N THR A 201 11.84 -7.25 3.87
CA THR A 201 12.51 -8.26 3.03
C THR A 201 13.95 -8.58 3.46
N GLN A 202 14.64 -7.67 4.16
CA GLN A 202 16.06 -7.84 4.46
C GLN A 202 16.33 -8.13 5.94
N PRO A 203 17.51 -8.71 6.26
CA PRO A 203 17.95 -8.87 7.64
C PRO A 203 17.99 -7.53 8.40
N ARG A 204 17.66 -7.59 9.69
CA ARG A 204 17.62 -6.41 10.56
C ARG A 204 18.90 -5.57 10.53
N ALA A 205 20.07 -6.21 10.48
CA ALA A 205 21.35 -5.51 10.41
C ALA A 205 21.51 -4.60 9.18
N THR A 206 20.85 -4.91 8.06
CA THR A 206 20.84 -4.05 6.87
C THR A 206 20.00 -2.80 7.11
N LEU A 207 18.80 -2.97 7.67
CA LEU A 207 17.95 -1.84 8.06
C LEU A 207 18.64 -0.94 9.09
N ASP A 208 19.31 -1.51 10.09
CA ASP A 208 20.03 -0.75 11.13
C ASP A 208 21.09 0.19 10.52
N ARG A 209 21.85 -0.28 9.52
CA ARG A 209 22.83 0.56 8.81
C ARG A 209 22.16 1.72 8.09
N MET A 210 21.05 1.45 7.38
CA MET A 210 20.34 2.47 6.61
C MET A 210 19.66 3.52 7.50
N VAL A 211 19.03 3.08 8.59
CA VAL A 211 18.41 3.95 9.58
C VAL A 211 19.46 4.84 10.25
N ALA A 212 20.61 4.27 10.63
CA ALA A 212 21.72 5.04 11.18
C ALA A 212 22.27 6.08 10.20
N ALA A 213 22.40 5.73 8.92
CA ALA A 213 22.86 6.64 7.86
C ALA A 213 21.84 7.76 7.54
N ALA A 214 20.54 7.50 7.72
CA ALA A 214 19.49 8.44 7.39
C ALA A 214 19.33 9.61 8.39
N ALA A 215 20.04 9.58 9.53
CA ALA A 215 20.02 10.63 10.56
C ALA A 215 18.59 11.08 10.93
N LEU A 216 17.70 10.11 11.17
CA LEU A 216 16.29 10.36 11.43
C LEU A 216 16.10 11.05 12.79
N ASP A 217 15.37 12.16 12.79
CA ASP A 217 14.94 12.87 14.01
C ASP A 217 13.46 13.25 13.95
N GLU A 218 12.94 13.85 15.02
CA GLU A 218 11.54 14.26 15.10
C GLU A 218 11.13 15.25 14.01
N ARG A 219 12.03 16.14 13.58
CA ARG A 219 11.73 17.15 12.56
C ARG A 219 11.66 16.53 11.17
N VAL A 220 12.61 15.64 10.86
CA VAL A 220 12.66 14.88 9.61
C VAL A 220 11.41 14.02 9.45
N LEU A 221 11.00 13.34 10.53
CA LEU A 221 9.87 12.41 10.53
C LEU A 221 8.51 13.06 10.78
N ALA A 222 8.45 14.33 11.16
CA ALA A 222 7.18 15.00 11.47
C ALA A 222 6.19 14.94 10.27
N PRO A 223 4.87 14.94 10.54
CA PRO A 223 3.87 15.05 9.49
C PRO A 223 4.10 16.23 8.56
N ILE A 224 3.66 16.08 7.31
CA ILE A 224 3.59 17.18 6.37
C ILE A 224 2.27 17.88 6.64
N ASP A 225 2.33 19.16 7.02
CA ASP A 225 1.12 19.97 7.09
C ASP A 225 0.56 20.04 5.66
N PRO A 226 -0.66 19.56 5.41
CA PRO A 226 -1.23 19.66 4.09
C PRO A 226 -1.43 21.15 3.81
N ILE A 227 -0.47 21.76 3.10
CA ILE A 227 -0.81 22.93 2.29
C ILE A 227 -1.72 22.33 1.23
N MET A 228 -3.02 22.35 1.51
CA MET A 228 -4.14 21.70 0.82
C MET A 228 -4.26 22.13 -0.65
N ARG A 229 -3.22 21.92 -1.43
CA ARG A 229 -3.08 22.36 -2.83
C ARG A 229 -3.48 21.27 -3.81
N ALA A 230 -3.39 20.00 -3.42
CA ALA A 230 -3.76 18.85 -4.22
C ALA A 230 -4.30 17.70 -3.34
N ALA A 231 -5.21 16.91 -3.91
CA ALA A 231 -5.80 15.73 -3.27
C ALA A 231 -4.76 14.72 -2.77
N HIS A 232 -3.67 14.54 -3.53
CA HIS A 232 -2.61 13.58 -3.22
C HIS A 232 -1.91 13.83 -1.88
N HIS A 233 -1.93 15.06 -1.38
CA HIS A 233 -1.29 15.38 -0.10
C HIS A 233 -1.96 14.66 1.08
N TYR A 234 -3.23 14.26 0.95
CA TYR A 234 -3.90 13.46 1.97
C TYR A 234 -3.31 12.06 2.13
N GLY A 235 -2.71 11.50 1.07
CA GLY A 235 -2.10 10.18 1.09
C GLY A 235 -0.73 10.12 1.78
N VAL A 236 0.05 11.21 1.75
CA VAL A 236 1.47 11.18 2.16
C VAL A 236 1.67 10.87 3.64
N ASN A 237 0.82 11.42 4.51
CA ASN A 237 0.93 11.20 5.94
C ASN A 237 0.50 9.77 6.29
N TRP A 238 -0.50 9.22 5.60
CA TRP A 238 -0.85 7.81 5.75
C TRP A 238 0.28 6.91 5.27
N SER A 239 0.80 7.08 4.06
CA SER A 239 1.88 6.20 3.56
C SER A 239 3.15 6.27 4.41
N ARG A 240 3.51 7.45 4.92
CA ARG A 240 4.59 7.60 5.91
C ARG A 240 4.28 6.89 7.22
N ALA A 241 3.03 6.96 7.70
CA ALA A 241 2.61 6.24 8.89
C ALA A 241 2.84 4.73 8.76
N TRP A 242 2.67 4.14 7.57
CA TRP A 242 2.83 2.68 7.38
C TRP A 242 4.25 2.24 7.68
N MET A 243 5.21 2.95 7.07
CA MET A 243 6.62 2.71 7.31
C MET A 243 6.98 2.98 8.78
N LEU A 244 6.51 4.09 9.35
CA LEU A 244 6.80 4.43 10.75
C LEU A 244 6.22 3.40 11.72
N HIS A 245 5.06 2.83 11.42
CA HIS A 245 4.48 1.74 12.19
C HIS A 245 5.39 0.52 12.16
N ARG A 246 5.87 0.12 10.97
CA ARG A 246 6.82 -0.98 10.82
C ARG A 246 8.11 -0.75 11.60
N LEU A 247 8.66 0.46 11.55
CA LEU A 247 9.84 0.83 12.35
C LEU A 247 9.52 0.81 13.85
N ALA A 248 8.38 1.31 14.30
CA ALA A 248 7.99 1.28 15.70
C ALA A 248 7.88 -0.15 16.25
N LEU A 249 7.37 -1.10 15.45
CA LEU A 249 7.32 -2.52 15.81
C LEU A 249 8.71 -3.16 15.89
N LEU A 250 9.62 -2.77 14.98
CA LEU A 250 10.98 -3.30 14.94
C LEU A 250 11.89 -2.69 16.02
N TYR A 251 11.72 -1.41 16.36
CA TYR A 251 12.54 -0.67 17.31
C TYR A 251 11.71 -0.18 18.52
N PRO A 252 11.16 -1.08 19.36
CA PRO A 252 10.31 -0.69 20.48
C PRO A 252 11.04 0.21 21.51
N ASP A 253 12.36 0.07 21.63
CA ASP A 253 13.20 0.88 22.51
C ASP A 253 13.58 2.25 21.93
N GLN A 254 13.11 2.60 20.72
CA GLN A 254 13.27 3.92 20.11
C GLN A 254 11.91 4.63 20.01
N PRO A 255 11.49 5.37 21.07
CA PRO A 255 10.20 6.06 21.11
C PRO A 255 9.94 7.03 19.95
N LEU A 256 11.00 7.47 19.26
CA LEU A 256 10.93 8.34 18.08
C LEU A 256 9.93 7.82 17.03
N TYR A 257 10.05 6.55 16.62
CA TYR A 257 9.20 6.03 15.54
C TYR A 257 7.75 5.91 15.96
N ARG A 258 7.51 5.51 17.22
CA ARG A 258 6.15 5.43 17.77
C ARG A 258 5.50 6.81 17.85
N ARG A 259 6.21 7.81 18.38
CA ARG A 259 5.72 9.20 18.43
C ARG A 259 5.45 9.75 17.03
N ALA A 260 6.34 9.49 16.08
CA ALA A 260 6.16 9.92 14.69
C ALA A 260 4.91 9.26 14.08
N PHE A 261 4.77 7.93 14.20
CA PHE A 261 3.58 7.21 13.76
C PHE A 261 2.28 7.81 14.34
N ASP A 262 2.22 7.97 15.66
CA ASP A 262 1.03 8.52 16.33
C ASP A 262 0.73 9.96 15.86
N ALA A 263 1.76 10.78 15.58
CA ALA A 263 1.59 12.11 15.03
C ALA A 263 1.02 12.11 13.60
N HIS A 264 1.48 11.20 12.73
CA HIS A 264 0.93 11.04 11.39
C HIS A 264 -0.52 10.56 11.41
N VAL A 265 -0.86 9.60 12.28
CA VAL A 265 -2.24 9.15 12.49
C VAL A 265 -3.12 10.30 12.97
N ALA A 266 -2.66 11.12 13.92
CA ALA A 266 -3.43 12.25 14.42
C ALA A 266 -3.73 13.31 13.34
N VAL A 267 -2.79 13.54 12.41
CA VAL A 267 -3.03 14.42 11.25
C VAL A 267 -3.98 13.75 10.26
N GLY A 268 -3.75 12.48 9.90
CA GLY A 268 -4.59 11.75 8.97
C GLY A 268 -6.05 11.62 9.42
N VAL A 269 -6.31 11.43 10.71
CA VAL A 269 -7.66 11.41 11.29
C VAL A 269 -8.34 12.77 11.16
N ARG A 270 -7.61 13.86 11.45
CA ARG A 270 -8.13 15.23 11.29
C ARG A 270 -8.45 15.56 9.84
N ASP A 271 -7.61 15.09 8.92
CA ASP A 271 -7.82 15.27 7.48
C ASP A 271 -9.00 14.45 6.97
N HIS A 272 -9.19 13.24 7.50
CA HIS A 272 -10.37 12.42 7.23
C HIS A 272 -11.67 13.12 7.63
N GLU A 273 -11.74 13.71 8.83
CA GLU A 273 -12.92 14.46 9.28
C GLU A 273 -13.29 15.62 8.35
N ARG A 274 -12.31 16.19 7.63
CA ARG A 274 -12.50 17.29 6.69
C ARG A 274 -12.79 16.81 5.27
N GLY A 275 -12.14 15.73 4.85
CA GLY A 275 -12.09 15.28 3.46
C GLY A 275 -13.03 14.13 3.14
N ALA A 276 -13.52 13.36 4.12
CA ALA A 276 -14.27 12.11 3.88
C ALA A 276 -15.50 12.27 2.97
N GLY A 277 -16.14 13.44 2.97
CA GLY A 277 -17.27 13.75 2.09
C GLY A 277 -16.89 14.08 0.64
N ASP A 278 -15.61 14.38 0.37
CA ASP A 278 -15.10 14.60 -0.99
C ASP A 278 -14.66 13.28 -1.60
N TYR A 279 -15.56 12.71 -2.42
CA TYR A 279 -15.31 11.47 -3.12
C TYR A 279 -14.07 11.54 -4.00
N MET A 280 -13.87 12.65 -4.74
CA MET A 280 -12.79 12.78 -5.72
C MET A 280 -11.45 13.07 -5.07
N ALA A 281 -11.41 13.87 -4.01
CA ALA A 281 -10.16 14.22 -3.35
C ALA A 281 -9.71 13.17 -2.32
N TYR A 282 -10.65 12.44 -1.69
CA TYR A 282 -10.35 11.66 -0.48
C TYR A 282 -11.04 10.29 -0.45
N GLY A 283 -12.37 10.28 -0.49
CA GLY A 283 -13.18 9.12 -0.08
C GLY A 283 -12.90 7.85 -0.88
N HIS A 284 -12.57 8.00 -2.17
CA HIS A 284 -12.35 6.87 -3.05
C HIS A 284 -11.01 6.14 -2.90
N TRP A 285 -10.02 6.72 -2.21
CA TRP A 285 -8.67 6.13 -2.15
C TRP A 285 -7.90 6.37 -0.84
N VAL A 286 -7.95 7.56 -0.25
CA VAL A 286 -7.14 7.91 0.94
C VAL A 286 -7.56 7.09 2.17
N THR A 287 -8.85 6.80 2.30
CA THR A 287 -9.34 6.00 3.43
C THR A 287 -8.73 4.59 3.43
N GLN A 288 -8.47 4.02 2.25
CA GLN A 288 -7.84 2.70 2.10
C GLN A 288 -6.37 2.74 2.54
N PHE A 289 -5.72 3.87 2.28
CA PHE A 289 -4.39 4.15 2.76
C PHE A 289 -4.33 4.15 4.30
N ALA A 290 -5.31 4.76 4.97
CA ALA A 290 -5.40 4.72 6.42
C ALA A 290 -5.55 3.28 6.99
N VAL A 291 -6.34 2.42 6.32
CA VAL A 291 -6.51 1.02 6.72
C VAL A 291 -5.16 0.30 6.76
N TYR A 292 -4.30 0.50 5.75
CA TYR A 292 -2.95 -0.07 5.74
C TYR A 292 -2.11 0.40 6.93
N ALA A 293 -2.14 1.69 7.25
CA ALA A 293 -1.41 2.24 8.40
C ALA A 293 -1.77 1.58 9.71
N LEU A 294 -3.07 1.43 9.91
CA LEU A 294 -3.65 1.05 11.18
C LEU A 294 -3.66 -0.46 11.39
N THR A 295 -3.37 -1.25 10.35
CA THR A 295 -3.47 -2.72 10.38
C THR A 295 -2.17 -3.44 10.03
N GLU A 296 -1.06 -2.73 9.89
CA GLU A 296 0.29 -3.30 9.62
C GLU A 296 0.75 -4.30 10.69
N ASP A 297 0.27 -4.17 11.94
CA ASP A 297 0.56 -5.09 13.05
C ASP A 297 -0.22 -6.40 12.98
N ALA A 298 -1.26 -6.48 12.15
CA ALA A 298 -2.04 -7.68 11.95
C ALA A 298 -1.40 -8.56 10.87
N ALA A 299 -0.73 -9.65 11.29
CA ALA A 299 -0.25 -10.69 10.39
C ALA A 299 -1.43 -11.35 9.65
#